data_AF-A0A448MJ22-F1
#
_entry.id   AF-A0A448MJ22-F1
#
_cell.length_a   1.000
_cell.length_b   1.000
_cell.length_c   1.000
_cell.angle_alpha   90.00
_cell.angle_beta   90.00
_cell.angle_gamma   90.00
#
_symmetry.space_group_name_H-M   'P 1'
#
loop_
_entity.id
_entity.type
_entity.pdbx_description
1 polymer ?
#
loop_
_entity_poly.entity_id
_entity_poly.type
_entity_poly.pdbx_seq_one_letter_code
_entity_poly.pdbx_strand_id
1 'polypeptide(L)'
;MNLPFDIHVPSLVAKDWQYVSQNEQSEELQRITLQDLILQADAIGHDVQLKKLALESSLGNLTSQGLLRLNGDFPVNLTLTSKLNAIQSEGKEIFPKSDVQFSLSGSLKKRPHFL
;
A
#
# COMPACT_ATOMS: atom_id res chain seq x y z
N MET A 1 9.41 21.76 -3.23
CA MET A 1 7.97 22.08 -3.32
C MET A 1 7.47 22.22 -1.91
N ASN A 2 6.72 23.26 -1.56
CA ASN A 2 6.08 23.33 -0.25
C ASN A 2 4.62 22.88 -0.39
N LEU A 3 4.12 22.06 0.54
CA LEU A 3 2.70 21.78 0.57
C LEU A 3 1.95 23.06 0.96
N PRO A 4 0.82 23.37 0.32
CA PRO A 4 0.04 24.56 0.65
C PRO A 4 -0.66 24.46 2.02
N PHE A 5 -0.69 23.28 2.63
CA PHE A 5 -1.23 22.99 3.96
C PHE A 5 -0.70 21.63 4.46
N ASP A 6 -0.76 21.41 5.77
CA ASP A 6 -0.45 20.11 6.36
C ASP A 6 -1.63 19.14 6.21
N ILE A 7 -1.34 17.85 5.97
CA ILE A 7 -2.31 16.77 5.91
C ILE A 7 -2.06 15.85 7.09
N HIS A 8 -3.13 15.55 7.84
CA HIS A 8 -3.09 14.57 8.92
C HIS A 8 -4.14 13.50 8.67
N VAL A 9 -3.70 12.26 8.51
CA VAL A 9 -4.54 11.05 8.50
C VAL A 9 -4.27 10.33 9.83
N PRO A 10 -4.98 10.69 10.92
CA PRO A 10 -4.71 10.12 12.23
C PRO A 10 -5.03 8.63 12.27
N SER A 11 -6.14 8.23 11.64
CA SER A 11 -6.48 6.84 11.40
C SER A 11 -7.63 6.76 10.39
N LEU A 12 -7.35 6.21 9.22
CA LEU A 12 -8.37 5.70 8.31
C LEU A 12 -8.49 4.19 8.54
N VAL A 13 -9.70 3.73 8.86
CA VAL A 13 -9.97 2.32 9.14
C VAL A 13 -11.05 1.82 8.18
N ALA A 14 -10.86 0.64 7.62
CA ALA A 14 -11.88 -0.09 6.87
C ALA A 14 -11.95 -1.53 7.36
N LYS A 15 -13.16 -2.11 7.30
CA LYS A 15 -13.43 -3.49 7.71
C LYS A 15 -14.38 -4.16 6.74
N ASP A 16 -14.28 -5.48 6.67
CA ASP A 16 -15.21 -6.35 5.93
C ASP A 16 -15.38 -5.96 4.45
N TRP A 17 -14.31 -5.43 3.84
CA TRP A 17 -14.30 -5.07 2.43
C TRP A 17 -14.13 -6.31 1.56
N GLN A 18 -14.77 -6.29 0.40
CA GLN A 18 -14.73 -7.41 -0.52
C GLN A 18 -14.37 -6.89 -1.92
N TYR A 19 -13.36 -7.51 -2.50
CA TYR A 19 -13.10 -7.42 -3.92
C TYR A 19 -13.58 -8.70 -4.57
N VAL A 20 -14.45 -8.59 -5.57
CA VAL A 20 -14.97 -9.72 -6.34
C VAL A 20 -14.64 -9.48 -7.80
N SER A 21 -13.92 -10.42 -8.40
CA SER A 21 -13.68 -10.47 -9.84
C SER A 21 -14.69 -11.42 -10.46
N GLN A 22 -15.32 -11.00 -11.56
CA GLN A 22 -16.31 -11.79 -12.30
C GLN A 22 -15.93 -11.88 -13.78
N ASN A 23 -16.34 -12.97 -14.44
CA ASN A 23 -16.24 -13.08 -15.89
C ASN A 23 -17.37 -12.30 -16.60
N GLU A 24 -17.40 -12.35 -17.94
CA GLU A 24 -18.44 -11.70 -18.75
C GLU A 24 -19.86 -12.23 -18.47
N GLN A 25 -19.97 -13.44 -17.89
CA GLN A 25 -21.21 -14.10 -17.51
C GLN A 25 -21.60 -13.81 -16.04
N SER A 26 -20.90 -12.89 -15.35
CA SER A 26 -21.09 -12.54 -13.93
C SER A 26 -20.81 -13.68 -12.94
N GLU A 27 -20.11 -14.73 -13.36
CA GLU A 27 -19.68 -15.80 -12.47
C GLU A 27 -18.44 -15.35 -11.69
N GLU A 28 -18.41 -15.67 -10.39
CA GLU A 28 -17.32 -15.28 -9.50
C GLU A 28 -16.05 -16.08 -9.79
N LEU A 29 -15.00 -15.39 -10.24
CA LEU A 29 -13.68 -15.97 -10.47
C LEU A 29 -12.82 -15.94 -9.22
N GLN A 30 -12.95 -14.86 -8.43
CA GLN A 30 -12.14 -14.66 -7.24
C GLN A 30 -12.83 -13.72 -6.27
N ARG A 31 -12.69 -14.01 -4.99
CA ARG A 31 -13.05 -13.11 -3.89
C ARG A 31 -11.89 -12.91 -2.94
N ILE A 32 -11.53 -11.65 -2.73
CA ILE A 32 -10.58 -11.23 -1.71
C ILE A 32 -11.38 -10.54 -0.62
N THR A 33 -11.31 -11.06 0.59
CA THR A 33 -11.90 -10.42 1.76
C THR A 33 -10.81 -9.67 2.49
N LEU A 34 -10.99 -8.38 2.70
CA LEU A 34 -10.15 -7.54 3.54
C LEU A 34 -10.86 -7.37 4.88
N GLN A 35 -10.33 -8.02 5.91
CA GLN A 35 -10.93 -8.04 7.25
C GLN A 35 -10.72 -6.70 7.95
N ASP A 36 -9.48 -6.19 7.90
CA ASP A 36 -9.10 -4.95 8.53
C ASP A 36 -8.09 -4.20 7.64
N LEU A 37 -8.24 -2.88 7.56
CA LEU A 37 -7.24 -1.96 7.02
C LEU A 37 -7.09 -0.78 7.97
N ILE A 38 -5.84 -0.39 8.20
CA ILE A 38 -5.46 0.80 8.97
C ILE A 38 -4.45 1.59 8.15
N LEU A 39 -4.77 2.85 7.88
CA LEU A 39 -3.86 3.82 7.28
C LEU A 39 -3.67 5.02 8.21
N GLN A 40 -2.41 5.35 8.48
CA GLN A 40 -1.97 6.51 9.24
C GLN A 40 -0.85 7.19 8.48
N ALA A 41 -1.00 8.48 8.21
CA ALA A 41 -0.04 9.25 7.45
C ALA A 41 -0.09 10.72 7.83
N ASP A 42 1.04 11.40 7.69
CA ASP A 42 1.11 12.85 7.79
C ASP A 42 1.83 13.42 6.56
N ALA A 43 1.50 14.64 6.20
CA ALA A 43 2.27 15.47 5.30
C ALA A 43 2.44 16.85 5.94
N ILE A 44 3.63 17.16 6.45
CA ILE A 44 3.91 18.41 7.17
C ILE A 44 5.07 19.12 6.48
N GLY A 45 4.83 20.32 5.97
CA GLY A 45 5.82 21.09 5.20
C GLY A 45 6.38 20.33 3.99
N HIS A 46 7.58 19.74 4.15
CA HIS A 46 8.23 18.94 3.12
C HIS A 46 8.25 17.44 3.40
N ASP A 47 7.86 17.00 4.59
CA ASP A 47 7.90 15.59 4.97
C ASP A 47 6.53 14.95 4.75
N VAL A 48 6.49 13.90 3.94
CA VAL A 48 5.33 13.00 3.78
C VAL A 48 5.69 11.68 4.43
N GLN A 49 5.03 11.34 5.53
CA GLN A 49 5.28 10.13 6.29
C GLN A 49 4.09 9.18 6.22
N LEU A 50 4.32 7.99 5.66
CA LEU A 50 3.44 6.86 5.90
C LEU A 50 3.82 6.24 7.24
N LYS A 51 3.07 6.58 8.29
CA LYS A 51 3.33 6.07 9.65
C LYS A 51 2.96 4.59 9.76
N LYS A 52 1.83 4.22 9.16
CA LYS A 52 1.33 2.85 9.16
C LYS A 52 0.38 2.64 8.00
N LEU A 53 0.66 1.64 7.18
CA LEU A 53 -0.35 0.93 6.39
C LEU A 53 -0.35 -0.50 6.89
N ALA A 54 -1.47 -0.99 7.40
CA ALA A 54 -1.62 -2.39 7.76
C ALA A 54 -2.92 -2.90 7.16
N LEU A 55 -2.88 -4.08 6.54
CA LEU A 55 -4.07 -4.76 6.05
C LEU A 55 -4.01 -6.25 6.40
N GLU A 56 -5.18 -6.80 6.70
CA GLU A 56 -5.43 -8.22 6.87
C GLU A 56 -6.44 -8.64 5.81
N SER A 57 -6.09 -9.66 5.02
CA SER A 57 -6.92 -10.16 3.94
C SER A 57 -6.90 -11.68 3.86
N SER A 58 -7.84 -12.26 3.10
CA SER A 58 -7.82 -13.68 2.76
C SER A 58 -6.54 -14.12 2.04
N LEU A 59 -5.88 -13.22 1.31
CA LEU A 59 -4.59 -13.48 0.64
C LEU A 59 -3.38 -13.40 1.58
N GLY A 60 -3.54 -12.83 2.76
CA GLY A 60 -2.46 -12.63 3.72
C GLY A 60 -2.52 -11.26 4.39
N ASN A 61 -1.45 -10.95 5.13
CA ASN A 61 -1.28 -9.66 5.80
C ASN A 61 -0.17 -8.84 5.14
N LEU A 62 -0.29 -7.52 5.25
CA LEU A 62 0.74 -6.58 4.79
C LEU A 62 0.85 -5.45 5.80
N THR A 63 2.08 -5.04 6.06
CA THR A 63 2.42 -3.85 6.82
C THR A 63 3.44 -3.01 6.07
N SER A 64 3.28 -1.70 6.07
CA SER A 64 4.19 -0.78 5.40
C SER A 64 4.32 0.54 6.16
N GLN A 65 5.50 1.13 6.05
CA GLN A 65 5.85 2.45 6.56
C GLN A 65 6.86 3.10 5.63
N GLY A 66 6.91 4.42 5.60
CA GLY A 66 7.81 5.15 4.73
C GLY A 66 7.87 6.64 4.96
N LEU A 67 8.84 7.26 4.30
CA LEU A 67 9.09 8.68 4.30
C LEU A 67 9.42 9.14 2.88
N LEU A 68 8.80 10.22 2.45
CA LEU A 68 9.15 10.97 1.25
C LEU A 68 9.40 12.41 1.67
N ARG A 69 10.53 12.99 1.26
CA ARG A 69 10.73 14.44 1.39
C ARG A 69 10.50 15.14 0.05
N LEU A 70 9.87 16.31 0.08
CA LEU A 70 9.51 17.12 -1.09
C LEU A 70 10.49 18.29 -1.33
N ASN A 71 11.67 18.22 -0.71
CA ASN A 71 12.78 19.15 -0.84
C ASN A 71 14.08 18.41 -1.20
N GLY A 72 15.14 19.17 -1.51
CA GLY A 72 16.42 18.61 -1.95
C GLY A 72 16.24 17.70 -3.18
N ASP A 73 16.81 16.50 -3.09
CA ASP A 73 16.74 15.47 -4.14
C ASP A 73 15.48 14.59 -4.06
N PHE A 74 14.47 15.01 -3.29
CA PHE A 74 13.25 14.25 -3.08
C PHE A 74 13.50 12.81 -2.58
N PRO A 75 14.25 12.64 -1.49
CA PRO A 75 14.57 11.31 -0.98
C PRO A 75 13.30 10.56 -0.59
N VAL A 76 13.27 9.29 -0.95
CA VAL A 76 12.19 8.35 -0.64
C VAL A 76 12.77 7.14 0.08
N ASN A 77 12.08 6.69 1.12
CA ASN A 77 12.27 5.41 1.76
C ASN A 77 10.89 4.78 2.00
N LEU A 78 10.71 3.54 1.55
CA LEU A 78 9.50 2.76 1.79
C LEU A 78 9.91 1.35 2.18
N THR A 79 9.30 0.84 3.23
CA THR A 79 9.42 -0.55 3.65
C THR A 79 8.05 -1.19 3.66
N LEU A 80 8.00 -2.43 3.22
CA LEU A 80 6.80 -3.25 3.19
C LEU A 80 7.20 -4.67 3.58
N THR A 81 6.42 -5.24 4.48
CA THR A 81 6.51 -6.65 4.85
C THR A 81 5.15 -7.28 4.68
N SER A 82 5.11 -8.50 4.21
CA SER A 82 3.86 -9.22 4.01
C SER A 82 4.07 -10.71 4.27
N LYS A 83 3.07 -11.34 4.89
CA LYS A 83 2.95 -12.79 4.93
C LYS A 83 1.78 -13.18 4.05
N LEU A 84 2.09 -13.77 2.91
CA LEU A 84 1.13 -14.21 1.92
C LEU A 84 0.73 -15.66 2.23
N ASN A 85 -0.57 -15.93 2.24
CA ASN A 85 -1.09 -17.28 2.18
C ASN A 85 -0.83 -17.89 0.80
N ALA A 86 -0.93 -19.21 0.67
CA ALA A 86 -0.91 -19.83 -0.65
C ALA A 86 -2.10 -19.28 -1.47
N ILE A 87 -1.80 -18.76 -2.66
CA ILE A 87 -2.81 -18.21 -3.57
C ILE A 87 -3.19 -19.30 -4.55
N GLN A 88 -4.49 -19.56 -4.63
CA GLN A 88 -5.07 -20.54 -5.52
C GLN A 88 -5.92 -19.85 -6.58
N SER A 89 -5.90 -20.40 -7.79
CA SER A 89 -6.78 -20.03 -8.89
C SER A 89 -7.34 -21.31 -9.48
N GLU A 90 -8.66 -21.41 -9.62
CA GLU A 90 -9.34 -22.61 -10.15
C GLU A 90 -8.91 -23.91 -9.44
N GLY A 91 -8.72 -23.85 -8.12
CA GLY A 91 -8.29 -24.99 -7.30
C GLY A 91 -6.82 -25.38 -7.46
N LYS A 92 -6.03 -24.66 -8.25
CA LYS A 92 -4.58 -24.87 -8.41
C LYS A 92 -3.80 -23.79 -7.69
N GLU A 93 -2.79 -24.19 -6.93
CA GLU A 93 -1.83 -23.25 -6.34
C GLU A 93 -1.03 -22.56 -7.46
N ILE A 94 -1.11 -21.23 -7.50
CA ILE A 94 -0.37 -20.38 -8.45
C ILE A 94 0.76 -19.61 -7.77
N PHE A 95 0.68 -19.48 -6.45
CA PHE A 95 1.71 -18.83 -5.65
C PHE A 95 1.78 -19.48 -4.27
N PRO A 96 2.96 -19.99 -3.85
CA PRO A 96 3.09 -20.64 -2.56
C PRO A 96 3.00 -19.63 -1.41
N LYS A 97 2.71 -20.13 -0.22
CA LYS A 97 2.83 -19.34 1.02
C LYS A 97 4.23 -18.73 1.10
N SER A 98 4.29 -17.40 1.28
CA SER A 98 5.54 -16.66 1.16
C SER A 98 5.63 -15.53 2.18
N ASP A 99 6.83 -15.31 2.71
CA ASP A 99 7.17 -14.09 3.44
C ASP A 99 7.86 -13.12 2.46
N VAL A 100 7.33 -11.90 2.36
CA VAL A 100 7.82 -10.85 1.47
C VAL A 100 8.39 -9.72 2.31
N GLN A 101 9.61 -9.31 1.98
CA GLN A 101 10.21 -8.08 2.47
C GLN A 101 10.64 -7.24 1.27
N PHE A 102 10.10 -6.03 1.20
CA PHE A 102 10.39 -5.06 0.16
C PHE A 102 10.90 -3.78 0.79
N SER A 103 12.02 -3.28 0.27
CA SER A 103 12.57 -1.98 0.64
C SER A 103 12.91 -1.19 -0.60
N LEU A 104 12.43 0.04 -0.67
CA LEU A 104 12.75 1.00 -1.71
C LEU A 104 13.42 2.21 -1.05
N SER A 105 14.59 2.60 -1.53
CA SER A 105 15.28 3.81 -1.10
C SER A 105 15.94 4.49 -2.28
N GLY A 106 15.86 5.81 -2.35
CA GLY A 106 16.50 6.59 -3.41
C GLY A 106 15.97 8.00 -3.47
N SER A 107 16.00 8.59 -4.66
CA SER A 107 15.60 9.98 -4.93
C SER A 107 14.67 10.04 -6.12
N LEU A 108 13.57 10.79 -6.00
CA LEU A 108 12.65 11.00 -7.12
C LEU A 108 13.22 12.04 -8.09
N LYS A 109 13.09 11.80 -9.39
CA LYS A 109 13.46 12.80 -10.39
C LYS A 109 12.60 14.05 -10.23
N LYS A 110 13.26 15.20 -10.07
CA LYS A 110 12.61 16.51 -10.16
C LYS A 110 12.09 16.69 -11.58
N ARG A 111 10.76 16.75 -11.78
CA ARG A 111 10.21 17.13 -13.08
C ARG A 111 10.60 18.58 -13.37
N PRO A 112 11.10 18.91 -14.58
CA PRO A 112 11.36 20.29 -14.94
C PRO A 112 10.03 21.06 -14.94
N HIS A 113 10.09 22.29 -14.46
CA HIS A 113 9.01 23.26 -14.61
C HIS A 113 8.96 23.61 -16.10
N PHE A 114 7.91 23.19 -16.81
CA PHE A 114 7.64 23.73 -18.15
C PHE A 114 7.09 25.14 -17.92
N LEU A 115 7.88 26.15 -18.30
CA LEU A 115 7.48 27.55 -18.39
C LEU A 115 6.54 27.75 -19.59
#